data_AF-A0A9X2GAH2-F1
#
_entry.id   AF-A0A9X2GAH2-F1
#
_cell.length_a   1.000
_cell.length_b   1.000
_cell.length_c   1.000
_cell.angle_alpha   90.00
_cell.angle_beta   90.00
_cell.angle_gamma   90.00
#
_symmetry.space_group_name_H-M   'P 1'
#
loop_
_entity.id
_entity.type
_entity.pdbx_description
1 polymer ?
#
loop_
_entity_poly.entity_id
_entity_poly.type
_entity_poly.pdbx_seq_one_letter_code
_entity_poly.pdbx_strand_id
1 'polypeptide(L)'
;MSALEHPSLDRHGRPDTRPEVSGGFLRLAKAAAERAARAAERARRADVRLRHLRAGLPPARLGSGPVPVPLRAELDRSLSYHVLIAVHERAARHFEALAERGFGDTARHRERAAWHGAAASRAREAGAAWAASFRASS
;
A
#
# COMPACT_ATOMS: atom_id res chain seq x y z
N MET A 1 20.54 -60.39 -31.81
CA MET A 1 21.43 -59.33 -32.36
C MET A 1 20.99 -58.03 -31.70
N SER A 2 21.33 -57.84 -30.42
CA SER A 2 22.55 -57.17 -29.91
C SER A 2 22.51 -55.67 -30.22
N ALA A 3 22.19 -54.82 -29.25
CA ALA A 3 23.04 -54.37 -28.13
C ALA A 3 23.99 -53.25 -28.57
N LEU A 4 23.73 -52.04 -28.07
CA LEU A 4 24.69 -50.99 -27.71
C LEU A 4 23.96 -50.13 -26.67
N GLU A 5 23.90 -50.55 -25.41
CA GLU A 5 24.92 -50.30 -24.37
C GLU A 5 25.12 -48.80 -24.09
N HIS A 6 24.71 -48.42 -22.87
CA HIS A 6 24.91 -47.12 -22.23
C HIS A 6 26.39 -46.79 -22.03
N PRO A 7 26.69 -45.52 -21.74
CA PRO A 7 27.45 -45.26 -20.52
C PRO A 7 26.70 -44.31 -19.59
N SER A 8 26.36 -44.83 -18.41
CA SER A 8 26.15 -44.03 -17.21
C SER A 8 27.49 -43.50 -16.71
N LEU A 9 27.60 -42.18 -16.63
CA LEU A 9 28.65 -41.52 -15.85
C LEU A 9 27.99 -40.48 -14.94
N ASP A 10 27.51 -40.98 -13.80
CA ASP A 10 27.56 -40.24 -12.56
C ASP A 10 29.04 -39.98 -12.26
N ARG A 11 29.51 -38.72 -12.40
CA ARG A 11 30.70 -38.27 -11.67
C ARG A 11 30.79 -36.74 -11.56
N HIS A 12 30.35 -36.28 -10.39
CA HIS A 12 30.89 -35.16 -9.61
C HIS A 12 31.05 -33.79 -10.28
N GLY A 13 30.18 -32.85 -9.88
CA GLY A 13 30.36 -31.42 -10.16
C GLY A 13 29.31 -30.49 -9.56
N ARG A 14 28.98 -30.63 -8.26
CA ARG A 14 28.55 -29.45 -7.48
C ARG A 14 29.86 -28.75 -7.12
N PRO A 15 30.12 -27.50 -7.54
CA PRO A 15 29.47 -26.30 -6.98
C PRO A 15 29.11 -25.27 -8.08
N ASP A 16 28.02 -24.53 -8.01
CA ASP A 16 28.05 -23.23 -7.35
C ASP A 16 26.61 -22.80 -7.02
N THR A 17 26.23 -23.06 -5.78
CA THR A 17 25.29 -22.16 -5.10
C THR A 17 25.96 -20.79 -5.05
N ARG A 18 25.68 -19.91 -6.02
CA ARG A 18 26.06 -18.49 -5.94
C ARG A 18 25.62 -17.95 -4.57
N PRO A 19 26.55 -17.66 -3.63
CA PRO A 19 26.18 -17.22 -2.28
C PRO A 19 25.67 -15.78 -2.26
N GLU A 20 25.89 -15.04 -3.35
CA GLU A 20 25.73 -13.59 -3.40
C GLU A 20 24.27 -13.14 -3.45
N VAL A 21 23.38 -13.91 -4.10
CA VAL A 21 21.96 -13.56 -4.24
C VAL A 21 21.20 -13.75 -2.90
N SER A 22 21.57 -14.79 -2.14
CA SER A 22 21.03 -15.07 -0.80
C SER A 22 21.34 -13.93 0.18
N GLY A 23 22.59 -13.46 0.18
CA GLY A 23 23.01 -12.37 1.08
C GLY A 23 22.39 -11.02 0.75
N GLY A 24 22.07 -10.74 -0.52
CA GLY A 24 21.34 -9.53 -0.93
C GLY A 24 19.89 -9.54 -0.44
N PHE A 25 19.18 -10.65 -0.65
CA PHE A 25 17.79 -10.82 -0.21
C PHE A 25 17.67 -10.77 1.33
N LEU A 26 18.56 -11.43 2.06
CA LEU A 26 18.56 -11.42 3.53
C LEU A 26 18.81 -10.02 4.10
N ARG A 27 19.67 -9.21 3.46
CA ARG A 27 19.90 -7.81 3.84
C ARG A 27 18.67 -6.93 3.60
N LEU A 28 17.98 -7.12 2.47
CA LEU A 28 16.73 -6.42 2.17
C LEU A 28 15.61 -6.82 3.14
N ALA A 29 15.49 -8.12 3.45
CA ALA A 29 14.53 -8.65 4.41
C ALA A 29 14.77 -8.06 5.81
N LYS A 30 16.03 -8.01 6.26
CA LYS A 30 16.40 -7.37 7.54
C LYS A 30 16.06 -5.87 7.55
N ALA A 31 16.40 -5.13 6.49
CA ALA A 31 16.07 -3.71 6.39
C ALA A 31 14.56 -3.45 6.31
N ALA A 32 13.79 -4.37 5.71
CA ALA A 32 12.33 -4.31 5.72
C ALA A 32 11.77 -4.58 7.13
N ALA A 33 12.30 -5.59 7.83
CA ALA A 33 11.91 -5.93 9.19
C ALA A 33 12.21 -4.80 10.18
N GLU A 34 13.38 -4.16 10.09
CA GLU A 34 13.73 -3.00 10.93
C GLU A 34 12.82 -1.80 10.66
N ARG A 35 12.46 -1.56 9.41
CA ARG A 35 11.48 -0.51 9.05
C ARG A 35 10.09 -0.82 9.60
N ALA A 36 9.66 -2.08 9.52
CA ALA A 36 8.40 -2.54 10.08
C ALA A 36 8.38 -2.40 11.61
N ALA A 37 9.47 -2.78 12.30
CA ALA A 37 9.60 -2.63 13.74
C ALA A 37 9.53 -1.16 14.18
N ARG A 38 10.22 -0.25 13.47
CA ARG A 38 10.14 1.20 13.74
C ARG A 38 8.75 1.76 13.45
N ALA A 39 8.03 1.24 12.46
CA ALA A 39 6.66 1.63 12.17
C ALA A 39 5.69 1.14 13.26
N ALA A 40 5.85 -0.10 13.73
CA ALA A 40 5.08 -0.67 14.83
C ALA A 40 5.28 0.11 16.14
N GLU A 41 6.53 0.49 16.46
CA GLU A 41 6.83 1.30 17.63
C GLU A 41 6.20 2.71 17.55
N ARG A 42 6.22 3.33 16.36
CA ARG A 42 5.52 4.61 16.12
C ARG A 42 4.01 4.48 16.31
N ALA A 43 3.41 3.41 15.80
CA ALA A 43 1.98 3.13 15.96
C ALA A 43 1.62 2.89 17.44
N ARG A 44 2.44 2.14 18.18
CA ARG A 44 2.26 1.91 19.62
C ARG A 44 2.31 3.22 20.42
N ARG A 45 3.27 4.10 20.14
CA ARG A 45 3.36 5.42 20.80
C ARG A 45 2.16 6.31 20.46
N ALA A 46 1.68 6.25 19.22
CA ALA A 46 0.49 6.96 18.80
C ALA A 46 -0.78 6.45 19.52
N ASP A 47 -0.91 5.14 19.70
CA ASP A 47 -2.04 4.53 20.44
C ASP A 47 -2.04 4.94 21.92
N VAL A 48 -0.87 4.93 22.58
CA VAL A 48 -0.74 5.43 23.97
C VAL A 48 -1.17 6.90 24.06
N ARG A 49 -0.74 7.74 23.11
CA ARG A 49 -1.15 9.15 23.06
C ARG A 49 -2.67 9.29 22.85
N LEU A 50 -3.26 8.47 21.98
CA LEU A 50 -4.70 8.42 21.75
C LEU A 50 -5.48 8.02 23.00
N ARG A 51 -4.99 7.02 23.75
CA ARG A 51 -5.62 6.61 25.02
C ARG A 51 -5.57 7.71 26.07
N HIS A 52 -4.44 8.40 26.22
CA HIS A 52 -4.34 9.55 27.14
C HIS A 52 -5.27 10.70 26.75
N LEU A 53 -5.38 11.02 25.45
CA LEU A 53 -6.31 12.03 24.96
C LEU A 53 -7.78 11.65 25.23
N ARG A 54 -8.15 10.38 25.03
CA ARG A 54 -9.50 9.87 25.34
C ARG A 54 -9.79 9.88 26.84
N ALA A 55 -8.77 9.68 27.68
CA ALA A 55 -8.88 9.73 29.13
C ALA A 55 -8.87 11.16 29.71
N GLY A 56 -8.80 12.20 28.86
CA GLY A 56 -8.75 13.60 29.32
C GLY A 56 -7.46 13.97 30.06
N LEU A 57 -6.43 13.13 30.00
CA LEU A 57 -5.15 13.37 30.69
C LEU A 57 -4.32 14.37 29.87
N PRO A 58 -3.80 15.44 30.48
CA PRO A 58 -2.97 16.40 29.76
C PRO A 58 -1.73 15.69 29.20
N PRO A 59 -1.33 15.97 27.94
CA PRO A 59 -0.18 15.31 27.35
C PRO A 59 1.06 15.66 28.18
N ALA A 60 1.60 14.66 28.89
CA ALA A 60 2.92 14.78 29.50
C ALA A 60 3.89 15.23 28.41
N ARG A 61 4.60 16.35 28.68
CA ARG A 61 5.46 17.09 27.76
C ARG A 61 6.53 16.18 27.12
N LEU A 62 6.16 15.45 26.08
CA LEU A 62 7.07 14.95 25.06
C LEU A 62 7.07 16.02 23.98
N GLY A 63 8.24 16.58 23.66
CA GLY A 63 8.48 17.76 22.82
C GLY A 63 7.98 17.73 21.36
N SER A 64 6.75 17.31 21.11
CA SER A 64 5.97 17.64 19.93
C SER A 64 4.75 18.41 20.42
N GLY A 65 4.72 19.72 20.17
CA GLY A 65 3.54 20.53 20.45
C GLY A 65 2.27 19.89 19.85
N PRO A 66 1.10 20.06 20.46
CA PRO A 66 -0.15 19.63 19.86
C PRO A 66 -0.28 20.29 18.48
N VAL A 67 -0.31 19.49 17.42
CA VAL A 67 -0.71 19.97 16.10
C VAL A 67 -2.13 20.52 16.27
N PRO A 68 -2.41 21.77 15.85
CA PRO A 68 -3.76 22.32 15.92
C PRO A 68 -4.73 21.30 15.31
N VAL A 69 -5.82 21.01 16.02
CA VAL A 69 -6.87 20.08 15.58
C VAL A 69 -7.34 20.34 14.13
N PRO A 70 -7.41 21.61 13.63
CA PRO A 70 -7.71 21.88 12.22
C PRO A 70 -6.73 21.23 11.24
N LEU A 71 -5.43 21.41 11.47
CA LEU A 71 -4.37 20.90 10.58
C LEU A 71 -4.32 19.37 10.55
N ARG A 72 -4.68 18.70 11.65
CA ARG A 72 -4.82 17.24 11.68
C ARG A 72 -6.05 16.77 10.91
N ALA A 73 -7.20 17.43 11.08
CA ALA A 73 -8.42 17.11 10.34
C ALA A 73 -8.25 17.33 8.83
N GLU A 74 -7.50 18.36 8.43
CA GLU A 74 -7.14 18.64 7.04
C GLU A 74 -6.27 17.54 6.42
N LEU A 75 -5.21 17.12 7.12
CA LEU A 75 -4.34 16.04 6.67
C LEU A 75 -5.09 14.71 6.56
N ASP A 76 -5.91 14.36 7.56
CA ASP A 76 -6.70 13.13 7.56
C ASP A 76 -7.70 13.13 6.39
N ARG A 77 -8.26 14.29 6.03
CA ARG A 77 -9.24 14.41 4.94
C ARG A 77 -8.60 14.43 3.56
N SER A 78 -7.49 15.14 3.38
CA SER A 78 -6.69 15.07 2.14
C SER A 78 -6.22 13.64 1.88
N LEU A 79 -5.72 12.96 2.91
CA LEU A 79 -5.33 11.55 2.83
C LEU A 79 -6.53 10.64 2.50
N SER A 80 -7.71 10.91 3.05
CA SER A 80 -8.93 10.18 2.74
C SER A 80 -9.31 10.29 1.26
N TYR A 81 -9.25 11.48 0.67
CA TYR A 81 -9.52 11.65 -0.77
C TYR A 81 -8.47 10.94 -1.63
N HIS A 82 -7.18 11.03 -1.28
CA HIS A 82 -6.13 10.29 -1.99
C HIS A 82 -6.37 8.77 -1.98
N VAL A 83 -6.73 8.21 -0.83
CA VAL A 83 -7.03 6.78 -0.70
C VAL A 83 -8.27 6.41 -1.53
N LEU A 84 -9.35 7.19 -1.45
CA LEU A 84 -10.58 6.94 -2.21
C LEU A 84 -10.34 6.96 -3.72
N ILE A 85 -9.59 7.95 -4.22
CA ILE A 85 -9.22 8.06 -5.64
C ILE A 85 -8.41 6.82 -6.05
N ALA A 86 -7.35 6.49 -5.29
CA ALA A 86 -6.47 5.37 -5.62
C ALA A 86 -7.21 4.02 -5.62
N VAL A 87 -8.13 3.79 -4.68
CA VAL A 87 -8.94 2.57 -4.62
C VAL A 87 -9.84 2.46 -5.85
N HIS A 88 -10.53 3.54 -6.22
CA HIS A 88 -11.42 3.52 -7.38
C HIS A 88 -10.66 3.37 -8.70
N GLU A 89 -9.52 4.05 -8.88
CA GLU A 89 -8.69 3.84 -10.06
C GLU A 89 -8.14 2.41 -10.16
N ARG A 90 -7.71 1.83 -9.02
CA ARG A 90 -7.25 0.44 -8.98
C ARG A 90 -8.39 -0.52 -9.35
N ALA A 91 -9.59 -0.28 -8.85
CA ALA A 91 -10.77 -1.07 -9.17
C ALA A 91 -11.17 -0.94 -10.65
N ALA A 92 -11.14 0.27 -11.22
CA ALA A 92 -11.41 0.51 -12.64
C ALA A 92 -10.48 -0.32 -13.53
N ARG A 93 -9.15 -0.19 -13.32
CA ARG A 93 -8.14 -0.96 -14.05
C ARG A 93 -8.29 -2.47 -13.88
N HIS A 94 -8.71 -2.91 -12.69
CA HIS A 94 -8.94 -4.32 -12.44
C HIS A 94 -10.11 -4.86 -13.28
N PHE A 95 -11.24 -4.15 -13.32
CA PHE A 95 -12.39 -4.57 -14.10
C PHE A 95 -12.18 -4.42 -15.61
N GLU A 96 -11.43 -3.41 -16.07
CA GLU A 96 -10.98 -3.31 -17.47
C GLU A 96 -10.16 -4.53 -17.85
N ALA A 97 -9.15 -4.88 -17.05
CA ALA A 97 -8.31 -6.05 -17.31
C ALA A 97 -9.12 -7.36 -17.31
N LEU A 98 -10.15 -7.49 -16.47
CA LEU A 98 -11.05 -8.66 -16.51
C LEU A 98 -11.87 -8.71 -17.80
N ALA A 99 -12.41 -7.56 -18.24
CA ALA A 99 -13.18 -7.47 -19.47
C ALA A 99 -12.33 -7.74 -20.72
N GLU A 100 -11.10 -7.21 -20.75
CA GLU A 100 -10.13 -7.40 -21.85
C GLU A 100 -9.70 -8.86 -21.97
N ARG A 101 -9.51 -9.54 -20.84
CA ARG A 101 -9.16 -10.96 -20.80
C ARG A 101 -10.34 -11.89 -21.07
N GLY A 102 -11.54 -11.35 -21.26
CA GLY A 102 -12.74 -12.13 -21.55
C GLY A 102 -13.25 -12.95 -20.36
N PHE A 103 -12.92 -12.58 -19.13
CA PHE A 103 -13.37 -13.32 -17.96
C PHE A 103 -14.80 -12.96 -17.58
N GLY A 104 -15.66 -13.97 -17.45
CA GLY A 104 -17.02 -13.81 -16.93
C GLY A 104 -17.89 -12.87 -17.77
N ASP A 105 -18.71 -12.07 -17.09
CA ASP A 105 -19.61 -11.10 -17.72
C ASP A 105 -18.84 -9.81 -18.08
N THR A 106 -18.26 -9.81 -19.28
CA THR A 106 -17.43 -8.71 -19.79
C THR A 106 -18.19 -7.39 -19.90
N ALA A 107 -19.49 -7.41 -20.20
CA ALA A 107 -20.32 -6.21 -20.28
C ALA A 107 -20.46 -5.58 -18.88
N ARG A 108 -20.78 -6.40 -17.88
CA ARG A 108 -20.85 -5.97 -16.49
C ARG A 108 -19.51 -5.50 -15.95
N HIS A 109 -18.39 -6.11 -16.35
CA HIS A 109 -17.07 -5.63 -15.97
C HIS A 109 -16.74 -4.26 -16.56
N ARG A 110 -17.07 -3.99 -17.83
CA ARG A 110 -16.92 -2.65 -18.42
C ARG A 110 -17.80 -1.61 -17.71
N GLU A 111 -19.04 -1.96 -17.38
CA GLU A 111 -19.94 -1.09 -16.61
C GLU A 111 -19.35 -0.77 -15.23
N ARG A 112 -18.84 -1.77 -14.52
CA ARG A 112 -18.16 -1.60 -13.22
C ARG A 112 -16.91 -0.73 -13.33
N ALA A 113 -16.11 -0.91 -14.38
CA ALA A 113 -14.94 -0.08 -14.63
C ALA A 113 -15.33 1.38 -14.84
N ALA A 114 -16.33 1.65 -15.68
CA ALA A 114 -16.85 2.99 -15.92
C ALA A 114 -17.39 3.63 -14.65
N TRP A 115 -18.12 2.88 -13.83
CA TRP A 115 -18.62 3.36 -12.53
C TRP A 115 -17.47 3.77 -11.59
N HIS A 116 -16.44 2.95 -11.48
CA HIS A 116 -15.26 3.26 -10.67
C HIS A 116 -14.47 4.46 -11.22
N GLY A 117 -14.34 4.58 -12.54
CA GLY A 117 -13.76 5.77 -13.18
C GLY A 117 -14.52 7.05 -12.83
N ALA A 118 -15.85 7.02 -12.94
CA ALA A 118 -16.70 8.14 -12.55
C ALA A 118 -16.60 8.47 -11.05
N ALA A 119 -16.55 7.45 -10.18
CA ALA A 119 -16.37 7.63 -8.74
C ALA A 119 -15.02 8.28 -8.38
N ALA A 120 -13.93 7.89 -9.05
CA ALA A 120 -12.63 8.53 -8.89
C ALA A 120 -12.67 10.01 -9.32
N SER A 121 -13.31 10.32 -10.44
CA SER A 121 -13.47 11.71 -10.90
C SER A 121 -14.27 12.57 -9.92
N ARG A 122 -15.41 12.06 -9.42
CA ARG A 122 -16.20 12.75 -8.38
C ARG A 122 -15.41 12.98 -7.10
N ALA A 123 -14.56 12.02 -6.70
CA ALA A 123 -13.70 12.17 -5.54
C ALA A 123 -12.64 13.27 -5.75
N ARG A 124 -12.08 13.42 -6.97
CA ARG A 124 -11.18 14.54 -7.31
C ARG A 124 -11.90 15.88 -7.25
N GLU A 125 -13.10 15.97 -7.83
CA GLU A 125 -13.92 17.17 -7.80
C GLU A 125 -14.27 17.58 -6.37
N ALA A 126 -14.71 16.63 -5.53
CA ALA A 126 -15.02 16.87 -4.13
C ALA A 126 -13.78 17.31 -3.33
N GLY A 127 -12.63 16.67 -3.57
CA GLY A 127 -11.36 17.07 -2.96
C GLY A 127 -10.94 18.49 -3.37
N ALA A 128 -11.09 18.85 -4.64
CA ALA A 128 -10.80 20.18 -5.15
C ALA A 128 -11.75 21.25 -4.58
N ALA A 129 -13.06 20.96 -4.51
CA ALA A 129 -14.07 21.83 -3.93
C ALA A 129 -13.80 22.11 -2.45
N TRP A 130 -13.42 21.08 -1.69
CA TRP A 130 -13.04 21.23 -0.29
C TRP A 130 -11.77 22.08 -0.12
N ALA A 131 -10.74 21.85 -0.94
CA ALA A 131 -9.52 22.66 -0.89
C ALA A 131 -9.78 24.12 -1.29
N ALA A 132 -10.76 24.38 -2.16
CA ALA A 132 -11.20 25.73 -2.51
C ALA A 132 -11.98 26.40 -1.37
N SER A 133 -12.94 25.71 -0.73
CA SER A 133 -13.71 26.27 0.37
C SER A 133 -12.85 26.59 1.60
N PHE A 134 -11.82 25.78 1.85
CA PHE A 134 -10.87 26.02 2.93
C PHE A 134 -10.03 27.29 2.69
N ARG A 135 -9.50 27.46 1.48
CA ARG A 135 -8.73 28.67 1.09
C ARG A 135 -9.56 29.94 1.08
N ALA A 136 -10.87 29.85 0.85
CA ALA A 136 -11.76 31.01 0.90
C ALA A 136 -12.14 31.43 2.33
N SER A 137 -11.89 30.56 3.33
CA SER A 137 -12.24 30.77 4.74
C SER A 137 -11.03 31.15 5.61
N SER A 138 -9.84 31.27 5.01
CA SER A 138 -8.56 31.66 5.64
C SER A 138 -8.13 33.04 5.16
#